data_AF-A0A1V4KVK7-F1
#
_entry.id   AF-A0A1V4KVK7-F1
#
_cell.length_a   1.000
_cell.length_b   1.000
_cell.length_c   1.000
_cell.angle_alpha   90.00
_cell.angle_beta   90.00
_cell.angle_gamma   90.00
#
_symmetry.space_group_name_H-M   'P 1'
#
loop_
_entity.id
_entity.type
_entity.pdbx_description
1 polymer ?
#
loop_
_entity_poly.entity_id
_entity_poly.type
_entity_poly.pdbx_seq_one_letter_code
_entity_poly.pdbx_strand_id
1 'polypeptide(L)'
;MKLVNVRAIDTLFSDVAEAFNEQHGDHSDMLRAARGLREGKQVPEKLKRVQRHMGELSRSTKRVLARTTTLREMICSVLRSQTELEERIKTANPEYLDQVRLESNLRENMQKLSLAKELSEQYDGAARSVLREMAKLAGSVLERAPETGAE
;
A
#
# COMPACT_ATOMS: atom_id res chain seq x y z
N MET A 1 -5.23 2.19 -15.91
CA MET A 1 -4.35 1.43 -16.82
C MET A 1 -4.81 1.67 -18.26
N LYS A 2 -3.96 1.50 -19.27
CA LYS A 2 -4.39 1.53 -20.68
C LYS A 2 -5.02 0.18 -21.05
N LEU A 3 -6.04 0.18 -21.91
CA LEU A 3 -6.68 -1.07 -22.33
C LEU A 3 -5.82 -1.79 -23.37
N VAL A 4 -5.75 -3.11 -23.23
CA VAL A 4 -5.09 -4.02 -24.19
C VAL A 4 -6.09 -4.85 -25.01
N ASN A 5 -7.39 -4.55 -24.87
CA ASN A 5 -8.47 -5.12 -25.67
C ASN A 5 -8.58 -6.65 -25.57
N VAL A 6 -8.16 -7.19 -24.43
CA VAL A 6 -8.33 -8.59 -24.07
C VAL A 6 -8.90 -8.60 -22.67
N ARG A 7 -10.20 -8.87 -22.56
CA ARG A 7 -10.96 -8.69 -21.31
C ARG A 7 -10.27 -9.29 -20.08
N ALA A 8 -9.76 -10.51 -20.20
CA ALA A 8 -9.06 -11.17 -19.10
C ALA A 8 -7.78 -10.44 -18.65
N ILE A 9 -7.04 -9.85 -19.60
CA ILE A 9 -5.83 -9.06 -19.30
C ILE A 9 -6.23 -7.70 -18.71
N ASP A 10 -7.25 -7.05 -19.26
CA ASP A 10 -7.76 -5.78 -18.75
C ASP A 10 -8.30 -5.89 -17.32
N THR A 11 -9.00 -6.99 -16.99
CA THR A 11 -9.43 -7.30 -15.63
C THR A 11 -8.24 -7.47 -14.70
N LEU A 12 -7.24 -8.27 -15.09
CA LEU A 12 -6.04 -8.49 -14.29
C LEU A 12 -5.29 -7.17 -13.96
N PHE A 13 -5.16 -6.25 -14.91
CA PHE A 13 -4.61 -4.93 -14.64
C PHE A 13 -5.49 -4.04 -13.76
N SER A 14 -6.82 -4.20 -13.86
CA SER A 14 -7.79 -3.46 -13.05
C SER A 14 -7.76 -3.92 -11.60
N ASP A 15 -7.73 -5.23 -11.36
CA ASP A 15 -7.66 -5.82 -10.01
C ASP A 15 -6.38 -5.38 -9.27
N VAL A 16 -5.24 -5.36 -9.97
CA VAL A 16 -3.98 -4.86 -9.40
C VAL A 16 -4.06 -3.36 -9.10
N ALA A 17 -4.67 -2.57 -9.98
CA ALA A 17 -4.84 -1.14 -9.75
C ALA A 17 -5.77 -0.84 -8.56
N GLU A 18 -6.84 -1.62 -8.39
CA GLU A 18 -7.75 -1.52 -7.25
C GLU A 18 -7.00 -1.84 -5.94
N ALA A 19 -6.31 -2.97 -5.88
CA ALA A 19 -5.53 -3.35 -4.70
C ALA A 19 -4.45 -2.31 -4.34
N PHE A 20 -3.78 -1.72 -5.35
CA PHE A 20 -2.83 -0.63 -5.12
C PHE A 20 -3.52 0.63 -4.56
N ASN A 21 -4.66 1.03 -5.14
CA ASN A 21 -5.39 2.21 -4.69
C ASN A 21 -5.88 2.05 -3.24
N GLU A 22 -6.31 0.86 -2.86
CA GLU A 22 -6.68 0.54 -1.48
C GLU A 22 -5.49 0.68 -0.51
N GLN A 23 -4.33 0.11 -0.85
CA GLN A 23 -3.12 0.24 -0.04
C GLN A 23 -2.67 1.70 0.06
N HIS A 24 -2.73 2.45 -1.05
CA HIS A 24 -2.43 3.88 -1.08
C HIS A 24 -3.38 4.68 -0.17
N GLY A 25 -4.67 4.35 -0.17
CA GLY A 25 -5.67 4.93 0.72
C GLY A 25 -5.32 4.71 2.20
N ASP A 26 -4.98 3.47 2.59
CA ASP A 26 -4.56 3.19 3.96
C ASP A 26 -3.28 3.92 4.37
N HIS A 27 -2.32 4.03 3.45
CA HIS A 27 -1.09 4.76 3.71
C HIS A 27 -1.38 6.26 3.92
N SER A 28 -2.28 6.85 3.13
CA SER A 28 -2.74 8.23 3.32
C SER A 28 -3.42 8.43 4.68
N ASP A 29 -4.30 7.51 5.08
CA ASP A 29 -4.95 7.51 6.40
C ASP A 29 -3.93 7.40 7.53
N MET A 30 -2.91 6.53 7.37
CA MET A 30 -1.80 6.40 8.31
C MET A 30 -1.06 7.74 8.48
N LEU A 31 -0.69 8.41 7.38
CA LEU A 31 -0.02 9.71 7.46
C LEU A 31 -0.89 10.79 8.11
N ARG A 32 -2.21 10.77 7.85
CA ARG A 32 -3.17 11.68 8.49
C ARG A 32 -3.25 11.46 9.99
N ALA A 33 -3.39 10.21 10.43
CA ALA A 33 -3.43 9.87 11.85
C ALA A 33 -2.12 10.26 12.56
N ALA A 34 -0.97 10.03 11.91
CA ALA A 34 0.33 10.45 12.41
C ALA A 34 0.46 11.96 12.57
N ARG A 35 -0.09 12.75 11.64
CA ARG A 35 -0.14 14.22 11.74
C ARG A 35 -1.01 14.67 12.91
N GLY A 36 -2.18 14.05 13.10
CA GLY A 36 -3.10 14.36 14.20
C GLY A 36 -2.48 14.17 15.59
N LEU A 37 -1.51 13.26 15.73
CA LEU A 37 -0.73 13.10 16.97
C LEU A 37 0.20 14.29 17.27
N ARG A 38 0.68 15.01 16.25
CA ARG A 38 1.65 16.12 16.41
C ARG A 38 1.00 17.45 16.81
N GLU A 39 -0.30 17.62 16.59
CA GLU A 39 -0.99 18.92 16.68
C GLU A 39 -1.68 19.21 18.05
N GLY A 40 -1.53 18.32 19.05
CA GLY A 40 -2.25 18.42 20.33
C GLY A 40 -1.74 19.50 21.30
N LYS A 41 -2.48 20.62 21.45
CA LYS A 41 -2.09 21.77 22.32
C LYS A 41 -2.64 21.81 23.77
N GLN A 42 -3.71 21.10 24.19
CA GLN A 42 -4.23 21.15 25.60
C GLN A 42 -4.47 19.80 26.34
N VAL A 43 -4.06 19.70 27.63
CA VAL A 43 -3.61 18.46 28.33
C VAL A 43 -4.66 17.35 28.62
N PRO A 44 -5.92 17.60 29.02
CA PRO A 44 -6.86 16.50 29.30
C PRO A 44 -7.53 15.93 28.04
N GLU A 45 -7.96 16.82 27.13
CA GLU A 45 -8.47 16.43 25.80
C GLU A 45 -7.36 15.85 24.90
N LYS A 46 -6.09 16.19 25.17
CA LYS A 46 -4.90 15.58 24.55
C LYS A 46 -4.90 14.07 24.73
N LEU A 47 -5.14 13.55 25.93
CA LEU A 47 -5.01 12.11 26.19
C LEU A 47 -6.05 11.30 25.41
N LYS A 48 -7.32 11.72 25.41
CA LYS A 48 -8.37 11.08 24.61
C LYS A 48 -8.09 11.20 23.11
N ARG A 49 -7.65 12.37 22.63
CA ARG A 49 -7.28 12.56 21.21
C ARG A 49 -6.08 11.72 20.80
N VAL A 50 -5.04 11.66 21.61
CA VAL A 50 -3.84 10.86 21.38
C VAL A 50 -4.19 9.38 21.36
N GLN A 51 -4.98 8.89 22.32
CA GLN A 51 -5.42 7.50 22.36
C GLN A 51 -6.23 7.12 21.11
N ARG A 52 -7.15 7.99 20.67
CA ARG A 52 -7.92 7.78 19.44
C ARG A 52 -7.02 7.76 18.21
N HIS A 53 -6.18 8.77 18.01
CA HIS A 53 -5.30 8.86 16.84
C HIS A 53 -4.24 7.76 16.84
N MET A 54 -3.76 7.31 17.99
CA MET A 54 -2.87 6.16 18.11
C MET A 54 -3.58 4.85 17.72
N GLY A 55 -4.85 4.69 18.11
CA GLY A 55 -5.67 3.56 17.67
C GLY A 55 -5.95 3.58 16.17
N GLU A 56 -6.26 4.74 15.61
CA GLU A 56 -6.43 4.94 14.16
C GLU A 56 -5.13 4.62 13.41
N LEU A 57 -4.01 5.18 13.87
CA LEU A 57 -2.69 4.98 13.28
C LEU A 57 -2.28 3.50 13.33
N SER A 58 -2.51 2.81 14.45
CA SER A 58 -2.21 1.38 14.56
C SER A 58 -3.05 0.55 13.58
N ARG A 59 -4.35 0.83 13.48
CA ARG A 59 -5.25 0.12 12.55
C ARG A 59 -4.86 0.35 11.10
N SER A 60 -4.65 1.60 10.68
CA SER A 60 -4.27 1.92 9.30
C SER A 60 -2.92 1.30 8.95
N THR A 61 -1.94 1.36 9.85
CA THR A 61 -0.62 0.74 9.66
C THR A 61 -0.73 -0.77 9.43
N LYS A 62 -1.58 -1.47 10.21
CA LYS A 62 -1.82 -2.92 10.02
C LYS A 62 -2.47 -3.22 8.67
N ARG A 63 -3.40 -2.38 8.20
CA ARG A 63 -4.04 -2.58 6.89
C ARG A 63 -3.05 -2.38 5.74
N VAL A 64 -2.16 -1.38 5.80
CA VAL A 64 -1.07 -1.22 4.84
C VAL A 64 -0.26 -2.51 4.72
N LEU A 65 0.20 -3.06 5.86
CA LEU A 65 1.02 -4.28 5.89
C LEU A 65 0.30 -5.51 5.34
N ALA A 66 -0.98 -5.69 5.68
CA ALA A 66 -1.79 -6.80 5.20
C ALA A 66 -1.98 -6.74 3.67
N ARG A 67 -2.12 -5.54 3.10
CA ARG A 67 -2.30 -5.33 1.66
C ARG A 67 -1.00 -5.44 0.88
N THR A 68 0.15 -5.08 1.47
CA THR A 68 1.46 -5.17 0.81
C THR A 68 1.76 -6.57 0.28
N THR A 69 1.50 -7.62 1.08
CA THR A 69 1.86 -8.99 0.69
C THR A 69 1.07 -9.45 -0.53
N THR A 70 -0.25 -9.27 -0.50
CA THR A 70 -1.16 -9.67 -1.59
C THR A 70 -0.86 -8.86 -2.85
N LEU A 71 -0.73 -7.54 -2.74
CA LEU A 71 -0.46 -6.68 -3.88
C LEU A 71 0.88 -7.01 -4.56
N ARG A 72 1.92 -7.28 -3.76
CA ARG A 72 3.23 -7.67 -4.28
C ARG A 72 3.15 -8.98 -5.07
N GLU A 73 2.42 -9.98 -4.55
CA GLU A 73 2.24 -11.26 -5.24
C GLU A 73 1.49 -11.09 -6.57
N MET A 74 0.40 -10.31 -6.56
CA MET A 74 -0.35 -9.99 -7.77
C MET A 74 0.56 -9.31 -8.81
N ILE A 75 1.25 -8.23 -8.45
CA ILE A 75 2.17 -7.52 -9.36
C ILE A 75 3.25 -8.45 -9.91
N CYS A 76 3.92 -9.22 -9.05
CA CYS A 76 4.96 -10.15 -9.47
C CYS A 76 4.43 -11.28 -10.38
N SER A 77 3.17 -11.70 -10.20
CA SER A 77 2.54 -12.66 -11.10
C SER A 77 2.37 -12.06 -12.50
N VAL A 78 1.80 -10.86 -12.60
CA VAL A 78 1.58 -10.18 -13.88
C VAL A 78 2.88 -9.92 -14.62
N LEU A 79 3.88 -9.35 -13.95
CA LEU A 79 5.19 -9.04 -14.54
C LEU A 79 5.88 -10.29 -15.12
N ARG A 80 5.78 -11.43 -14.44
CA ARG A 80 6.37 -12.70 -14.93
C ARG A 80 5.64 -13.27 -16.14
N SER A 81 4.35 -12.97 -16.30
CA SER A 81 3.53 -13.44 -17.42
C SER A 81 3.63 -12.58 -18.69
N GLN A 82 4.52 -11.57 -18.75
CA GLN A 82 4.54 -10.59 -19.84
C GLN A 82 4.57 -11.23 -21.24
N THR A 83 5.45 -12.20 -21.49
CA THR A 83 5.56 -12.86 -22.81
C THR A 83 4.27 -13.57 -23.20
N GLU A 84 3.62 -14.27 -22.26
CA GLU A 84 2.33 -14.94 -22.48
C GLU A 84 1.23 -13.92 -22.80
N LEU A 85 1.21 -12.79 -22.10
CA LEU A 85 0.23 -11.72 -22.33
C LEU A 85 0.41 -11.08 -23.72
N GLU A 86 1.65 -10.89 -24.17
CA GLU A 86 1.95 -10.42 -25.54
C GLU A 86 1.42 -11.41 -26.60
N GLU A 87 1.65 -12.71 -26.43
CA GLU A 87 1.14 -13.75 -27.34
C GLU A 87 -0.39 -13.81 -27.38
N ARG A 88 -1.04 -13.64 -26.22
CA ARG A 88 -2.50 -13.58 -26.13
C ARG A 88 -3.09 -12.37 -26.84
N ILE A 89 -2.42 -11.21 -26.79
CA ILE A 89 -2.83 -10.02 -27.54
C ILE A 89 -2.75 -10.29 -29.05
N LYS A 90 -1.63 -10.86 -29.53
CA LYS A 90 -1.43 -11.21 -30.95
C LYS A 90 -2.50 -12.18 -31.45
N THR A 91 -2.81 -13.19 -30.65
CA THR A 91 -3.81 -14.21 -30.99
C THR A 91 -5.23 -13.64 -31.02
N ALA A 92 -5.58 -12.78 -30.05
CA ALA A 92 -6.91 -12.20 -29.95
C ALA A 92 -7.17 -11.05 -30.93
N ASN A 93 -6.12 -10.39 -31.41
CA ASN A 93 -6.21 -9.23 -32.30
C ASN A 93 -5.30 -9.48 -33.52
N PRO A 94 -5.81 -10.02 -34.64
CA PRO A 94 -4.98 -10.40 -35.78
C PRO A 94 -4.51 -9.22 -36.64
N GLU A 95 -5.14 -8.04 -36.50
CA GLU A 95 -4.79 -6.83 -37.24
C GLU A 95 -3.47 -6.24 -36.71
N TYR A 96 -2.48 -6.08 -37.60
CA TYR A 96 -1.11 -5.74 -37.23
C TYR A 96 -0.99 -4.38 -36.53
N LEU A 97 -1.67 -3.35 -37.04
CA LEU A 97 -1.63 -2.02 -36.42
C LEU A 97 -2.25 -2.00 -35.03
N ASP A 98 -3.28 -2.81 -34.80
CA ASP A 98 -3.86 -2.97 -33.47
C ASP A 98 -2.90 -3.73 -32.54
N GLN A 99 -2.23 -4.78 -33.00
CA GLN A 99 -1.22 -5.48 -32.20
C GLN A 99 -0.14 -4.52 -31.69
N VAL A 100 0.47 -3.73 -32.59
CA VAL A 100 1.53 -2.78 -32.24
C VAL A 100 1.07 -1.80 -31.17
N ARG A 101 -0.15 -1.25 -31.32
CA ARG A 101 -0.75 -0.33 -30.35
C ARG A 101 -1.00 -1.00 -29.00
N LEU A 102 -1.59 -2.19 -29.00
CA LEU A 102 -1.97 -2.90 -27.78
C LEU A 102 -0.75 -3.45 -27.03
N GLU A 103 0.29 -3.90 -27.71
CA GLU A 103 1.58 -4.26 -27.11
C GLU A 103 2.27 -3.03 -26.49
N SER A 104 2.18 -1.86 -27.13
CA SER A 104 2.67 -0.63 -26.53
C SER A 104 1.93 -0.31 -25.23
N ASN A 105 0.59 -0.46 -25.22
CA ASN A 105 -0.21 -0.28 -24.01
C ASN A 105 0.17 -1.29 -22.92
N LEU A 106 0.44 -2.54 -23.30
CA LEU A 106 0.90 -3.57 -22.37
C LEU A 106 2.24 -3.18 -21.72
N ARG A 107 3.23 -2.78 -22.52
CA ARG A 107 4.54 -2.32 -22.00
C ARG A 107 4.41 -1.15 -21.03
N GLU A 108 3.59 -0.15 -21.37
CA GLU A 108 3.34 0.97 -20.47
C GLU A 108 2.67 0.54 -19.16
N ASN A 109 1.73 -0.41 -19.22
CA ASN A 109 1.10 -0.94 -18.02
C ASN A 109 2.10 -1.73 -17.17
N MET A 110 3.00 -2.51 -17.78
CA MET A 110 4.07 -3.22 -17.06
C MET A 110 5.00 -2.24 -16.33
N GLN A 111 5.38 -1.14 -16.97
CA GLN A 111 6.17 -0.08 -16.33
C GLN A 111 5.44 0.53 -15.13
N LYS A 112 4.13 0.79 -15.26
CA LYS A 112 3.31 1.28 -14.14
C LYS A 112 3.21 0.27 -13.00
N LEU A 113 3.15 -1.03 -13.30
CA LEU A 113 3.17 -2.08 -12.29
C LEU A 113 4.50 -2.14 -11.54
N SER A 114 5.63 -2.02 -12.25
CA SER A 114 6.94 -1.93 -11.61
C SER A 114 7.03 -0.73 -10.67
N LEU A 115 6.56 0.44 -11.10
CA LEU A 115 6.50 1.64 -10.25
C LEU A 115 5.57 1.44 -9.04
N ALA A 116 4.41 0.82 -9.24
CA ALA A 116 3.47 0.51 -8.16
C ALA A 116 4.09 -0.44 -7.12
N LYS A 117 4.90 -1.40 -7.56
CA LYS A 117 5.66 -2.29 -6.66
C LYS A 117 6.62 -1.51 -5.78
N GLU A 118 7.42 -0.62 -6.37
CA GLU A 118 8.38 0.21 -5.64
C GLU A 118 7.68 1.12 -4.61
N LEU A 119 6.57 1.75 -4.99
CA LEU A 119 5.78 2.57 -4.08
C LEU A 119 5.15 1.76 -2.94
N SER A 120 4.62 0.57 -3.24
CA SER A 120 4.10 -0.35 -2.22
C SER A 120 5.17 -0.76 -1.21
N GLU A 121 6.40 -1.03 -1.66
CA GLU A 121 7.53 -1.34 -0.79
C GLU A 121 7.91 -0.16 0.11
N GLN A 122 7.85 1.07 -0.40
CA GLN A 122 8.03 2.27 0.41
C GLN A 122 6.95 2.41 1.48
N TYR A 123 5.67 2.14 1.15
CA TYR A 123 4.57 2.19 2.11
C TYR A 123 4.73 1.14 3.21
N ASP A 124 5.14 -0.09 2.85
CA ASP A 124 5.47 -1.15 3.81
C ASP A 124 6.61 -0.74 4.75
N GLY A 125 7.69 -0.18 4.19
CA GLY A 125 8.81 0.33 4.98
C GLY A 125 8.39 1.41 5.97
N ALA A 126 7.60 2.39 5.52
CA ALA A 126 7.05 3.44 6.37
C ALA A 126 6.15 2.86 7.48
N ALA A 127 5.26 1.94 7.14
CA ALA A 127 4.37 1.27 8.09
C ALA A 127 5.15 0.47 9.16
N ARG A 128 6.18 -0.29 8.77
CA ARG A 128 7.05 -1.00 9.71
C ARG A 128 7.81 -0.06 10.64
N SER A 129 8.27 1.08 10.11
CA SER A 129 8.93 2.11 10.90
C SER A 129 7.98 2.66 11.97
N VAL A 130 6.75 3.03 11.59
CA VAL A 130 5.72 3.50 12.53
C VAL A 130 5.44 2.49 13.64
N LEU A 131 5.24 1.21 13.29
CA LEU A 131 5.03 0.16 14.31
C LEU A 131 6.21 0.02 15.27
N ARG A 132 7.44 0.09 14.75
CA ARG A 132 8.64 -0.02 15.58
C ARG A 132 8.73 1.15 16.56
N GLU A 133 8.47 2.37 16.11
CA GLU A 133 8.48 3.54 16.99
C GLU A 133 7.35 3.48 18.04
N MET A 134 6.15 3.02 17.66
CA MET A 134 5.07 2.76 18.62
C MET A 134 5.46 1.73 19.67
N ALA A 135 6.10 0.63 19.27
CA ALA A 135 6.53 -0.42 20.18
C ALA A 135 7.58 0.08 21.18
N LYS A 136 8.55 0.87 20.71
CA LYS A 136 9.54 1.53 21.58
C LYS A 136 8.85 2.44 22.61
N LEU A 137 7.94 3.30 22.16
CA LEU A 137 7.22 4.21 23.05
C LEU A 137 6.39 3.46 24.10
N ALA A 138 5.69 2.38 23.71
CA ALA A 138 4.92 1.55 24.64
C ALA A 138 5.83 0.82 25.66
N GLY A 139 7.00 0.36 25.24
CA GLY A 139 8.01 -0.23 26.13
C GLY A 139 8.59 0.77 27.11
N SER A 140 8.92 1.99 26.66
CA SER A 140 9.42 3.07 27.51
C SER A 140 8.36 3.61 28.48
N VAL A 141 7.06 3.50 28.16
CA VAL A 141 5.96 3.85 29.06
C VAL A 141 5.83 2.85 30.21
N LEU A 142 6.16 1.57 29.99
CA LEU A 142 6.15 0.54 31.05
C LEU A 142 7.33 0.64 32.02
N GLU A 143 8.45 1.21 31.58
CA GLU A 143 9.67 1.41 32.41
C GLU A 143 9.58 2.65 33.34
N ARG A 144 8.56 3.50 33.16
CA ARG A 144 8.29 4.71 33.97
C ARG A 144 6.95 4.62 34.73
N ALA A 145 6.64 3.48 35.33
CA ALA A 145 5.66 3.46 36.42
C ALA A 145 6.41 3.83 37.73
N PRO A 146 5.91 4.79 38.53
CA PRO A 146 6.62 5.26 39.71
C PRO A 146 6.71 4.14 40.75
N GLU A 147 7.89 3.99 41.36
CA GLU A 147 7.98 3.38 42.67
C GLU A 147 7.05 4.16 43.60
N THR A 148 5.88 3.61 43.85
CA THR A 148 5.01 4.03 44.94
C THR A 148 5.80 3.80 46.22
N GLY A 149 6.09 4.90 46.91
CA GLY A 149 6.81 4.89 48.17
C GLY A 149 6.24 3.87 49.15
N ALA A 150 7.14 3.14 49.79
CA ALA A 150 6.92 2.49 51.05
C ALA A 150 7.90 3.13 52.05
N GLU A 151 7.30 3.94 52.92
CA GLU A 151 7.64 4.26 54.32
C GLU A 151 9.12 4.39 54.74
#